data_AF-A0A7C2EZT6-F1
#
_entry.id   AF-A0A7C2EZT6-F1
#
_cell.length_a   1.000
_cell.length_b   1.000
_cell.length_c   1.000
_cell.angle_alpha   90.00
_cell.angle_beta   90.00
_cell.angle_gamma   90.00
#
_symmetry.space_group_name_H-M   'P 1'
#
loop_
_entity.id
_entity.type
_entity.pdbx_description
1 polymer ?
#
loop_
_entity_poly.entity_id
_entity_poly.type
_entity_poly.pdbx_seq_one_letter_code
_entity_poly.pdbx_strand_id
1 'polypeptide(L)'
;MSRLKLILFVVLLVIGGCGTADDEGQDFGDLFLGIEGVVLTEEEHPGGWGRSDCVACHPIAEIHRVDRTGMALPLEDIREFVEEEGPDSCPICHGDNGVEEW
;
A
#
# COMPACT_ATOMS: atom_id res chain seq x y z
N MET A 1 27.93 35.62 14.28
CA MET A 1 27.83 34.21 14.71
C MET A 1 29.03 33.45 14.13
N SER A 2 29.68 32.57 14.89
CA SER A 2 30.78 31.74 14.35
C SER A 2 30.22 30.77 13.31
N ARG A 3 30.97 30.51 12.22
CA ARG A 3 30.61 29.53 11.17
C ARG A 3 30.27 28.17 11.76
N LEU A 4 30.93 27.78 12.86
CA LEU A 4 30.66 26.56 13.61
C LEU A 4 29.27 26.53 14.25
N LYS A 5 28.79 27.67 14.79
CA LYS A 5 27.46 27.78 15.39
C LYS A 5 26.35 27.73 14.33
N LEU A 6 26.62 28.26 13.14
CA LEU A 6 25.70 28.18 12.00
C LEU A 6 25.57 26.74 11.50
N ILE A 7 26.70 26.03 11.33
CA ILE A 7 26.70 24.61 10.91
C ILE A 7 25.95 23.74 11.93
N LEU A 8 26.21 23.94 13.23
CA LEU A 8 25.53 23.19 14.29
C LEU A 8 24.01 23.45 14.30
N PHE A 9 23.59 24.68 14.08
CA PHE A 9 22.17 25.03 14.01
C PHE A 9 21.48 24.40 12.80
N VAL A 10 22.13 24.39 11.63
CA VAL A 10 21.60 23.73 10.43
C VAL A 10 21.51 22.21 10.62
N VAL A 11 22.53 21.58 11.22
CA VAL A 11 22.50 20.15 11.51
C VAL A 11 21.33 19.81 12.44
N LEU A 12 21.11 20.58 13.51
CA LEU A 12 20.00 20.37 14.44
C LEU A 12 18.61 20.51 13.78
N LEU A 13 18.46 21.41 12.80
CA LEU A 13 17.22 21.54 12.03
C LEU A 13 16.96 20.34 11.11
N VAL A 14 18.01 19.71 10.57
CA VAL A 14 17.88 18.52 9.71
C VAL A 14 17.46 17.28 10.53
N ILE A 15 17.97 17.12 11.75
CA ILE A 15 17.60 15.98 12.61
C ILE A 15 16.21 16.15 13.26
N GLY A 16 15.75 17.39 13.47
CA GLY A 16 14.44 17.69 14.06
C GLY A 16 13.25 17.50 13.12
N GLY A 17 13.48 17.27 11.82
CA GLY A 17 12.43 17.05 10.82
C GLY A 17 12.01 15.59 10.64
N CYS A 18 12.66 14.64 11.31
CA CYS A 18 12.27 13.23 11.29
C CYS A 18 11.09 13.04 12.27
N GLY A 19 9.91 13.47 11.86
CA GLY A 19 8.67 13.16 12.56
C GLY A 19 8.25 11.73 12.27
N THR A 20 7.94 10.97 13.32
CA THR A 20 7.22 9.70 13.21
C THR A 20 5.75 10.01 12.93
N ALA A 21 5.43 10.35 11.69
CA ALA A 21 4.05 10.19 11.24
C ALA A 21 3.80 8.68 11.19
N ASP A 22 2.71 8.22 11.81
CA ASP A 22 2.27 6.84 11.63
C ASP A 22 1.91 6.68 10.16
N ASP A 23 2.74 5.94 9.44
CA ASP A 23 2.51 5.61 8.05
C ASP A 23 1.55 4.42 7.99
N GLU A 24 0.28 4.76 7.75
CA GLU A 24 -0.84 3.83 7.54
C GLU A 24 -0.81 3.14 6.16
N GLY A 25 0.24 3.41 5.37
CA GLY A 25 0.43 2.92 4.02
C GLY A 25 -0.48 3.58 3.00
N GLN A 26 -0.64 2.90 1.86
CA GLN A 26 -1.57 3.36 0.83
C GLN A 26 -3.01 3.30 1.34
N ASP A 27 -3.77 4.37 1.06
CA ASP A 27 -5.16 4.53 1.45
C ASP A 27 -6.05 4.67 0.21
N PHE A 28 -6.98 3.72 0.07
CA PHE A 28 -8.01 3.68 -0.96
C PHE A 28 -9.44 3.64 -0.36
N GLY A 29 -9.56 3.91 0.95
CA GLY A 29 -10.82 3.80 1.69
C GLY A 29 -11.25 2.36 2.00
N ASP A 30 -12.54 2.18 2.24
CA ASP A 30 -13.16 0.87 2.45
C ASP A 30 -13.50 0.22 1.10
N LEU A 31 -12.72 -0.80 0.72
CA LEU A 31 -12.91 -1.51 -0.54
C LEU A 31 -14.24 -2.27 -0.61
N PHE A 32 -14.87 -2.62 0.52
CA PHE A 32 -16.18 -3.28 0.48
C PHE A 32 -17.31 -2.35 0.01
N LEU A 33 -17.07 -1.04 -0.05
CA LEU A 33 -17.98 -0.06 -0.64
C LEU A 33 -17.80 0.10 -2.16
N GLY A 34 -16.79 -0.55 -2.75
CA GLY A 34 -16.53 -0.57 -4.19
C GLY A 34 -17.60 -1.31 -4.99
N ILE A 35 -17.54 -1.21 -6.32
CA ILE A 35 -18.57 -1.71 -7.24
C ILE A 35 -18.75 -3.22 -7.08
N GLU A 36 -17.64 -3.96 -6.94
CA GLU A 36 -17.63 -5.42 -6.74
C GLU A 36 -16.94 -5.84 -5.42
N GLY A 37 -16.86 -4.91 -4.47
CA GLY A 37 -16.18 -5.12 -3.19
C GLY A 37 -14.66 -5.25 -3.39
N VAL A 38 -14.09 -6.38 -2.97
CA VAL A 38 -12.63 -6.60 -3.05
C VAL A 38 -12.14 -7.05 -4.43
N VAL A 39 -13.04 -7.44 -5.33
CA VAL A 39 -12.69 -7.83 -6.70
C VAL A 39 -12.47 -6.57 -7.53
N LEU A 40 -11.34 -6.51 -8.23
CA LEU A 40 -10.96 -5.34 -9.02
C LEU A 40 -11.81 -5.27 -10.29
N THR A 41 -12.21 -4.05 -10.65
CA THR A 41 -12.92 -3.75 -11.90
C THR A 41 -12.11 -2.80 -12.78
N GLU A 42 -12.34 -2.82 -14.09
CA GLU A 42 -11.71 -1.87 -15.03
C GLU A 42 -12.01 -0.41 -14.67
N GLU A 43 -13.23 -0.14 -14.19
CA GLU A 43 -13.67 1.19 -13.78
C GLU A 43 -12.86 1.73 -12.59
N GLU A 44 -12.54 0.87 -11.62
CA GLU A 44 -11.75 1.23 -10.44
C GLU A 44 -10.23 1.21 -10.71
N HIS A 45 -9.77 0.46 -11.72
CA HIS A 45 -8.35 0.27 -12.05
C HIS A 45 -7.96 0.69 -13.49
N PRO A 46 -8.38 1.86 -14.02
CA PRO A 46 -8.19 2.18 -15.44
C PRO A 46 -6.71 2.29 -15.87
N GLY A 47 -5.80 2.60 -14.95
CA GLY A 47 -4.36 2.65 -15.23
C GLY A 47 -3.61 1.32 -15.00
N GLY A 48 -4.24 0.37 -14.30
CA GLY A 48 -3.65 -0.90 -13.89
C GLY A 48 -4.33 -2.13 -14.49
N TRP A 49 -5.49 -1.98 -15.12
CA TRP A 49 -6.27 -3.07 -15.68
C TRP A 49 -5.49 -3.84 -16.74
N GLY A 50 -5.61 -5.17 -16.74
CA GLY A 50 -4.91 -6.09 -17.62
C GLY A 50 -3.44 -6.32 -17.27
N ARG A 51 -2.95 -5.80 -16.14
CA ARG A 51 -1.57 -6.03 -15.68
C ARG A 51 -1.50 -7.16 -14.65
N SER A 52 -0.52 -8.04 -14.80
CA SER A 52 -0.20 -9.08 -13.80
C SER A 52 0.74 -8.60 -12.69
N ASP A 53 1.54 -7.56 -12.95
CA ASP A 53 2.49 -7.01 -11.97
C ASP A 53 1.81 -5.97 -11.07
N CYS A 54 1.12 -6.44 -10.03
CA CYS A 54 0.40 -5.60 -9.06
C CYS A 54 1.35 -4.69 -8.27
N VAL A 55 2.56 -5.17 -7.96
CA VAL A 55 3.51 -4.49 -7.07
C VAL A 55 4.21 -3.30 -7.72
N ALA A 56 4.08 -3.15 -9.05
CA ALA A 56 4.50 -1.94 -9.75
C ALA A 56 3.78 -0.67 -9.25
N CYS A 57 2.53 -0.80 -8.80
CA CYS A 57 1.71 0.30 -8.28
C CYS A 57 1.41 0.16 -6.78
N HIS A 58 1.35 -1.07 -6.27
CA HIS A 58 1.01 -1.40 -4.89
C HIS A 58 2.17 -2.13 -4.20
N PRO A 59 3.16 -1.40 -3.64
CA PRO A 59 4.24 -2.04 -2.90
C PRO A 59 3.66 -2.85 -1.73
N ILE A 60 4.10 -4.11 -1.59
CA ILE A 60 3.59 -5.04 -0.56
C ILE A 60 3.67 -4.42 0.85
N ALA A 61 4.74 -3.68 1.14
CA ALA A 61 4.95 -3.01 2.42
C ALA A 61 3.91 -1.92 2.74
N GLU A 62 3.14 -1.46 1.76
CA GLU A 62 2.21 -0.33 1.88
C GLU A 62 0.74 -0.74 1.86
N ILE A 63 0.44 -2.00 1.54
CA ILE A 63 -0.93 -2.54 1.48
C ILE A 63 -1.23 -3.43 2.70
N HIS A 64 -2.51 -3.70 2.96
CA HIS A 64 -2.96 -4.53 4.09
C HIS A 64 -2.45 -4.09 5.48
N ARG A 65 -2.21 -2.78 5.68
CA ARG A 65 -1.70 -2.24 6.96
C ARG A 65 -2.80 -1.88 7.94
N VAL A 66 -3.91 -1.34 7.43
CA VAL A 66 -5.00 -0.78 8.24
C VAL A 66 -6.34 -1.35 7.76
N ASP A 67 -7.17 -1.77 8.70
CA ASP A 67 -8.53 -2.21 8.40
C ASP A 67 -9.41 -0.97 8.30
N ARG A 68 -9.78 -0.63 7.06
CA ARG A 68 -10.63 0.53 6.75
C ARG A 68 -12.11 0.18 6.67
N THR A 69 -12.45 -1.10 6.84
CA THR A 69 -13.80 -1.64 6.72
C THR A 69 -14.56 -1.64 8.04
N GLY A 70 -13.82 -1.64 9.16
CA GLY A 70 -14.39 -1.78 10.50
C GLY A 70 -14.90 -3.19 10.81
N MET A 71 -14.59 -4.19 9.98
CA MET A 71 -15.05 -5.58 10.13
C MET A 71 -14.07 -6.48 10.88
N ALA A 72 -12.95 -5.94 11.37
CA ALA A 72 -11.87 -6.66 12.04
C ALA A 72 -11.23 -7.73 11.13
N LEU A 73 -10.72 -7.29 9.98
CA LEU A 73 -10.00 -8.16 9.05
C LEU A 73 -8.72 -8.73 9.69
N PRO A 74 -8.35 -10.00 9.41
CA PRO A 74 -7.13 -10.63 9.91
C PRO A 74 -5.91 -10.16 9.10
N LEU A 75 -5.56 -8.87 9.20
CA LEU A 75 -4.53 -8.26 8.36
C LEU A 75 -3.12 -8.85 8.59
N GLU A 76 -2.84 -9.36 9.77
CA GLU A 76 -1.57 -10.05 10.05
C GLU A 76 -1.46 -11.33 9.21
N ASP A 77 -2.46 -12.20 9.28
CA ASP A 77 -2.53 -13.45 8.49
C ASP A 77 -2.52 -13.17 6.98
N ILE A 78 -3.22 -12.12 6.53
CA ILE A 78 -3.23 -11.72 5.10
C ILE A 78 -1.83 -11.29 4.64
N ARG A 79 -1.11 -10.52 5.46
CA ARG A 79 0.26 -10.12 5.13
C ARG A 79 1.21 -11.31 5.12
N GLU A 80 1.12 -12.20 6.11
CA GLU A 80 1.92 -13.43 6.16
C GLU A 80 1.69 -14.27 4.89
N PHE A 81 0.42 -14.46 4.49
CA PHE A 81 0.07 -15.16 3.26
C PHE A 81 0.70 -14.54 2.00
N VAL A 82 0.61 -13.21 1.84
CA VAL A 82 1.20 -12.51 0.68
C VAL A 82 2.73 -12.54 0.72
N GLU A 83 3.34 -12.50 1.90
CA GLU A 83 4.80 -12.64 2.06
C GLU A 83 5.29 -14.05 1.68
N GLU A 84 4.53 -15.09 2.01
CA GLU A 84 4.86 -16.49 1.71
C GLU A 84 4.61 -16.87 0.25
N GLU A 85 3.43 -16.53 -0.29
CA GLU A 85 3.01 -16.92 -1.64
C GLU A 85 3.44 -15.91 -2.71
N GLY A 86 3.77 -14.68 -2.31
CA GLY A 86 4.22 -13.63 -3.21
C GLY A 86 3.10 -12.96 -4.01
N PRO A 87 3.45 -12.05 -4.95
CA PRO A 87 2.48 -11.26 -5.73
C PRO A 87 1.49 -12.08 -6.55
N ASP A 88 1.84 -13.31 -6.93
CA ASP A 88 0.97 -14.19 -7.72
C ASP A 88 -0.26 -14.67 -6.93
N SER A 89 -0.28 -14.46 -5.60
CA SER A 89 -1.41 -14.76 -4.73
C SER A 89 -2.54 -13.71 -4.79
N CYS A 90 -2.26 -12.49 -5.26
CA CYS A 90 -3.23 -11.39 -5.26
C CYS A 90 -4.57 -11.76 -5.95
N PRO A 91 -4.58 -12.45 -7.11
CA PRO A 91 -5.81 -12.78 -7.80
C PRO A 91 -6.75 -13.73 -7.05
N ILE A 92 -6.26 -14.45 -6.04
CA ILE A 92 -7.08 -15.36 -5.22
C ILE A 92 -8.22 -14.60 -4.53
N CYS A 93 -7.96 -13.35 -4.11
CA CYS A 93 -8.93 -12.51 -3.42
C CYS A 93 -9.45 -11.35 -4.30
N HIS A 94 -8.59 -10.81 -5.16
CA HIS A 94 -8.87 -9.57 -5.90
C HIS A 94 -9.32 -9.82 -7.35
N GLY A 95 -9.37 -11.06 -7.81
CA GLY A 95 -9.68 -11.39 -9.20
C GLY A 95 -8.47 -11.24 -10.13
N ASP A 96 -8.63 -11.63 -11.39
CA ASP A 96 -7.55 -11.70 -12.38
C ASP A 96 -7.07 -10.34 -12.91
N ASN A 97 -7.66 -9.23 -12.44
CA ASN A 97 -7.40 -7.87 -12.92
C ASN A 97 -7.59 -7.75 -14.45
N GLY A 98 -8.48 -8.56 -15.05
CA GLY A 98 -8.73 -8.57 -16.49
C GLY A 98 -7.53 -9.05 -17.31
N VAL A 99 -6.59 -9.78 -16.72
CA VAL A 99 -5.47 -10.38 -17.45
C VAL A 99 -6.00 -11.51 -18.34
N GLU A 100 -5.98 -11.31 -19.65
CA GLU A 100 -6.32 -12.35 -20.62
C GLU A 100 -5.23 -13.44 -20.65
N GLU A 101 -5.61 -14.72 -20.66
CA GLU A 101 -4.69 -15.84 -20.91
C GLU A 101 -4.34 -15.88 -22.41
N TRP A 102 -3.06 -15.77 -22.76
CA TRP A 102 -2.55 -15.81 -24.15
C TRP A 102 -1.83 -17.13 -24.44
#